data_AF-A0A0A5GS64-F1
#
_entry.id   AF-A0A0A5GS64-F1
#
_cell.length_a   1.000
_cell.length_b   1.000
_cell.length_c   1.000
_cell.angle_alpha   90.00
_cell.angle_beta   90.00
_cell.angle_gamma   90.00
#
_symmetry.space_group_name_H-M   'P 1'
#
loop_
_entity.id
_entity.type
_entity.pdbx_description
1 polymer ?
#
loop_
_entity_poly.entity_id
_entity_poly.type
_entity_poly.pdbx_seq_one_letter_code
_entity_poly.pdbx_strand_id
1 'polypeptide(L)'
;MEPNPTTFFQATLTNRTEQLKDQMLELLVKQCSLQQNDENHSLEEAMEQLTQFIGHHYGNEDVVFTMDWGKKFGKTFMHLFGNGQQYVSTIMSLKEIIWASLEEAYQSTSYSSKELLQAIQHVDRLFGYLVEGINQAVMEVERKKTNTIRSKYLKLSTPIVPIMDHVAVFPIIGELDEMRSEIIIEETLKQTSNLDIEWLIIDLSGVYDVDDLFIQSFNRLLESLKILGVSPVLTGMRPDLSMRAVKMGMTNVTNQEYQTKSSLKQAVEMFLRDQHNHK
;
A
#
# COMPACT_ATOMS: atom_id res chain seq x y z
N MET A 1 40.70 -23.87 31.87
CA MET A 1 39.57 -24.46 31.13
C MET A 1 39.16 -23.44 30.10
N GLU A 2 39.01 -23.84 28.84
CA GLU A 2 38.43 -22.95 27.84
C GLU A 2 36.97 -22.63 28.22
N PRO A 3 36.48 -21.42 27.93
CA PRO A 3 35.09 -21.05 28.15
C PRO A 3 34.14 -21.94 27.35
N ASN A 4 32.85 -21.94 27.70
CA ASN A 4 31.83 -22.57 26.88
C ASN A 4 31.86 -21.98 25.44
N PRO A 5 31.84 -22.80 24.37
CA PRO A 5 31.93 -22.33 22.98
C PRO A 5 30.92 -21.22 22.64
N THR A 6 29.66 -21.34 23.07
CA THR A 6 28.63 -20.33 22.81
C THR A 6 28.99 -19.00 23.44
N THR A 7 29.43 -19.02 24.71
CA THR A 7 29.85 -17.80 25.43
C THR A 7 31.10 -17.19 24.82
N PHE A 8 32.05 -18.01 24.35
CA PHE A 8 33.25 -17.56 23.66
C PHE A 8 32.92 -16.83 22.36
N PHE A 9 32.10 -17.42 21.50
CA PHE A 9 31.73 -16.82 20.21
C PHE A 9 30.83 -15.59 20.41
N GLN A 10 29.93 -15.59 21.39
CA GLN A 10 29.16 -14.40 21.77
C GLN A 10 30.09 -13.24 22.17
N ALA A 11 31.04 -13.49 23.07
CA ALA A 11 32.01 -12.49 23.50
C ALA A 11 32.88 -12.00 22.33
N THR A 12 33.27 -12.90 21.43
CA THR A 12 34.02 -12.57 20.21
C THR A 12 33.25 -11.58 19.35
N LEU A 13 31.99 -11.87 19.02
CA LEU A 13 31.15 -10.99 18.20
C LEU A 13 30.88 -9.64 18.89
N THR A 14 30.66 -9.67 20.20
CA THR A 14 30.45 -8.47 21.01
C THR A 14 31.70 -7.57 21.00
N ASN A 15 32.89 -8.15 21.18
CA ASN A 15 34.15 -7.40 21.20
C ASN A 15 34.58 -6.92 19.81
N ARG A 16 34.08 -7.52 18.73
CA ARG A 16 34.39 -7.16 17.34
C ARG A 16 33.30 -6.33 16.65
N THR A 17 32.33 -5.80 17.39
CA THR A 17 31.19 -5.05 16.84
C THR A 17 31.64 -3.93 15.88
N GLU A 18 32.62 -3.11 16.27
CA GLU A 18 33.17 -2.03 15.42
C GLU A 18 33.83 -2.57 14.14
N GLN A 19 34.66 -3.61 14.24
CA GLN A 19 35.31 -4.22 13.09
C GLN A 19 34.28 -4.81 12.11
N LEU A 20 33.26 -5.49 12.64
CA LEU A 20 32.19 -6.07 11.84
C LEU A 20 31.37 -4.99 11.14
N LYS A 21 31.09 -3.88 11.83
CA LYS A 21 30.38 -2.72 11.26
C LYS A 21 31.14 -2.17 10.06
N ASP A 22 32.45 -1.93 10.21
CA ASP A 22 33.29 -1.38 9.13
C ASP A 22 33.32 -2.31 7.90
N GLN A 23 33.47 -3.62 8.13
CA GLN A 23 33.45 -4.62 7.05
C GLN A 23 32.07 -4.69 6.36
N MET A 24 30.98 -4.58 7.12
CA MET A 24 29.62 -4.54 6.57
C MET A 24 29.40 -3.30 5.73
N LEU A 25 29.84 -2.13 6.21
CA LEU A 25 29.76 -0.87 5.46
C LEU A 25 30.56 -0.94 4.16
N GLU A 26 31.79 -1.47 4.18
CA GLU A 26 32.60 -1.65 2.99
C GLU A 26 31.89 -2.53 1.95
N LEU A 27 31.29 -3.64 2.39
CA LEU A 27 30.53 -4.54 1.51
C LEU A 27 29.32 -3.82 0.89
N LEU A 28 28.57 -3.07 1.69
CA LEU A 28 27.38 -2.33 1.24
C LEU A 28 27.71 -1.22 0.25
N VAL A 29 28.77 -0.45 0.51
CA VAL A 29 29.25 0.58 -0.42
C VAL A 29 29.59 -0.03 -1.77
N LYS A 30 30.25 -1.20 -1.77
CA LYS A 30 30.62 -1.93 -2.99
C LYS A 30 29.40 -2.49 -3.73
N GLN A 31 28.41 -3.03 -3.02
CA GLN A 31 27.24 -3.68 -3.62
C GLN A 31 26.18 -2.69 -4.10
N CYS A 32 25.98 -1.58 -3.40
CA CYS A 32 24.81 -0.73 -3.60
C CYS A 32 25.08 0.59 -4.32
N SER A 33 26.32 0.84 -4.78
CA SER A 33 26.70 2.08 -5.50
C SER A 33 26.22 3.36 -4.80
N LEU A 34 26.21 3.34 -3.47
CA LEU A 34 25.68 4.44 -2.65
C LEU A 34 26.56 5.68 -2.86
N GLN A 35 25.95 6.81 -3.24
CA GLN A 35 26.64 8.09 -3.36
C GLN A 35 26.90 8.65 -1.96
N GLN A 36 28.08 9.21 -1.71
CA GLN A 36 28.43 9.83 -0.42
C GLN A 36 27.57 11.08 -0.16
N ASN A 37 26.45 10.90 0.54
CA ASN A 37 25.53 11.96 1.00
C ASN A 37 25.17 11.72 2.49
N ASP A 38 24.32 12.58 3.08
CA ASP A 38 23.78 12.47 4.45
C ASP A 38 23.16 11.09 4.80
N GLU A 39 22.85 10.26 3.79
CA GLU A 39 22.41 8.86 3.95
C GLU A 39 23.49 7.95 4.56
N ASN A 40 24.78 8.34 4.47
CA ASN A 40 25.89 7.58 5.04
C ASN A 40 25.82 7.47 6.56
N HIS A 41 25.39 8.52 7.26
CA HIS A 41 25.32 8.51 8.72
C HIS A 41 24.21 7.56 9.22
N SER A 42 23.07 7.53 8.52
CA SER A 42 21.98 6.62 8.89
C SER A 42 22.29 5.16 8.56
N LEU A 43 23.09 4.90 7.53
CA LEU A 43 23.58 3.55 7.23
C LEU A 43 24.59 3.06 8.27
N GLU A 44 25.50 3.93 8.70
CA GLU A 44 26.46 3.64 9.77
C GLU A 44 25.74 3.29 11.07
N GLU A 45 24.76 4.10 11.48
CA GLU A 45 23.95 3.83 12.67
C GLU A 45 23.18 2.50 12.55
N ALA A 46 22.64 2.19 11.37
CA ALA A 46 21.96 0.92 11.14
C ALA A 46 22.91 -0.27 11.27
N MET A 47 24.13 -0.19 10.72
CA MET A 47 25.11 -1.28 10.83
C MET A 47 25.64 -1.42 12.26
N GLU A 48 25.78 -0.33 13.00
CA GLU A 48 26.10 -0.35 14.43
C GLU A 48 24.99 -1.10 15.21
N GLN A 49 23.73 -0.75 15.01
CA GLN A 49 22.60 -1.43 15.65
C GLN A 49 22.56 -2.92 15.31
N LEU A 50 22.81 -3.29 14.04
CA LEU A 50 22.81 -4.67 13.58
C LEU A 50 23.93 -5.49 14.22
N THR A 51 25.15 -4.97 14.25
CA THR A 51 26.31 -5.68 14.80
C THR A 51 26.21 -5.80 16.33
N GLN A 52 25.74 -4.76 17.02
CA GLN A 52 25.43 -4.83 18.45
C GLN A 52 24.35 -5.87 18.74
N PHE A 53 23.28 -5.89 17.94
CA PHE A 53 22.21 -6.88 18.08
C PHE A 53 22.75 -8.31 17.90
N ILE A 54 23.54 -8.56 16.86
CA ILE A 54 24.15 -9.87 16.60
C ILE A 54 25.03 -10.30 17.77
N GLY A 55 25.90 -9.42 18.27
CA GLY A 55 26.77 -9.74 19.41
C GLY A 55 26.01 -10.11 20.68
N HIS A 56 24.99 -9.33 21.05
CA HIS A 56 24.24 -9.54 22.30
C HIS A 56 23.26 -10.70 22.22
N HIS A 57 22.67 -10.96 21.05
CA HIS A 57 21.64 -11.98 20.84
C HIS A 57 22.17 -13.24 20.15
N TYR A 58 23.48 -13.37 19.96
CA TYR A 58 24.09 -14.60 19.49
C TYR A 58 23.74 -15.77 20.43
N GLY A 59 23.24 -16.86 19.85
CA GLY A 59 22.81 -18.04 20.60
C GLY A 59 21.49 -17.89 21.34
N ASN A 60 20.82 -16.73 21.25
CA ASN A 60 19.48 -16.53 21.79
C ASN A 60 18.44 -17.27 20.93
N GLU A 61 17.45 -17.87 21.60
CA GLU A 61 16.35 -18.62 20.97
C GLU A 61 15.00 -17.90 21.04
N ASP A 62 14.97 -16.64 21.52
CA ASP A 62 13.76 -15.82 21.52
C ASP A 62 13.41 -15.36 20.09
N VAL A 63 12.62 -16.20 19.43
CA VAL A 63 12.12 -16.00 18.07
C VAL A 63 11.29 -14.72 17.96
N VAL A 64 10.38 -14.49 18.91
CA VAL A 64 9.43 -13.37 18.86
C VAL A 64 10.16 -12.06 18.99
N PHE A 65 11.07 -11.94 19.97
CA PHE A 65 11.89 -10.77 20.14
C PHE A 65 12.75 -10.47 18.90
N THR A 66 13.40 -11.49 18.34
CA THR A 66 14.27 -11.34 17.17
C THR A 66 13.48 -10.87 15.94
N MET A 67 12.29 -11.44 15.72
CA MET A 67 11.40 -11.01 14.64
C MET A 67 10.89 -9.59 14.85
N ASP A 68 10.49 -9.21 16.06
CA ASP A 68 10.04 -7.85 16.37
C ASP A 68 11.15 -6.81 16.19
N TRP A 69 12.39 -7.16 16.58
CA TRP A 69 13.56 -6.32 16.34
C TRP A 69 13.84 -6.20 14.83
N GLY A 70 13.85 -7.32 14.11
CA GLY A 70 14.01 -7.35 12.66
C GLY A 70 12.95 -6.53 11.93
N LYS A 71 11.71 -6.53 12.42
CA LYS A 71 10.63 -5.70 11.87
C LYS A 71 10.89 -4.20 12.06
N LYS A 72 11.43 -3.78 13.21
CA LYS A 72 11.82 -2.38 13.46
C LYS A 72 13.01 -1.99 12.59
N PHE A 73 14.05 -2.83 12.59
CA PHE A 73 15.25 -2.64 11.80
C PHE A 73 14.93 -2.55 10.30
N GLY A 74 14.10 -3.45 9.78
CA GLY A 74 13.68 -3.47 8.38
C GLY A 74 12.98 -2.19 7.93
N LYS A 75 12.21 -1.53 8.82
CA LYS A 75 11.61 -0.22 8.51
C LYS A 75 12.66 0.85 8.28
N THR A 76 13.68 0.92 9.13
CA THR A 76 14.82 1.85 8.98
C THR A 76 15.64 1.49 7.74
N PHE A 77 15.99 0.22 7.58
CA PHE A 77 16.82 -0.27 6.48
C PHE A 77 16.16 -0.04 5.11
N MET A 78 14.85 -0.24 4.97
CA MET A 78 14.13 0.05 3.72
C MET A 78 14.26 1.50 3.24
N HIS A 79 14.31 2.47 4.17
CA HIS A 79 14.47 3.88 3.79
C HIS A 79 15.83 4.14 3.13
N LEU A 80 16.86 3.36 3.49
CA LEU A 80 18.24 3.50 3.00
C LEU A 80 18.47 2.83 1.63
N PHE A 81 17.71 1.79 1.30
CA PHE A 81 17.89 1.02 0.05
C PHE A 81 16.76 1.25 -0.99
N GLY A 82 15.84 2.19 -0.74
CA GLY A 82 14.79 2.58 -1.67
C GLY A 82 13.77 1.47 -1.99
N ASN A 83 13.07 1.59 -3.13
CA ASN A 83 12.04 0.64 -3.60
C ASN A 83 12.62 -0.72 -4.10
N GLY A 84 13.82 -1.11 -3.71
CA GLY A 84 14.53 -2.24 -4.30
C GLY A 84 14.18 -3.59 -3.66
N GLN A 85 13.86 -4.60 -4.48
CA GLN A 85 13.71 -6.01 -4.09
C GLN A 85 15.02 -6.67 -3.56
N GLN A 86 16.11 -5.90 -3.42
CA GLN A 86 17.45 -6.41 -3.12
C GLN A 86 17.82 -6.38 -1.63
N TYR A 87 17.02 -5.79 -0.74
CA TYR A 87 17.34 -5.70 0.69
C TYR A 87 17.53 -7.07 1.35
N VAL A 88 16.76 -8.09 0.96
CA VAL A 88 16.89 -9.46 1.48
C VAL A 88 18.25 -10.04 1.12
N SER A 89 18.64 -9.98 -0.16
CA SER A 89 19.94 -10.47 -0.62
C SER A 89 21.09 -9.69 0.03
N THR A 90 20.92 -8.39 0.25
CA THR A 90 21.90 -7.54 0.90
C THR A 90 22.13 -7.99 2.34
N ILE A 91 21.08 -8.06 3.16
CA ILE A 91 21.15 -8.53 4.56
C ILE A 91 21.69 -9.95 4.64
N MET A 92 21.26 -10.83 3.75
CA MET A 92 21.76 -12.20 3.69
C MET A 92 23.24 -12.28 3.37
N SER A 93 23.80 -11.33 2.61
CA SER A 93 25.24 -11.34 2.30
C SER A 93 26.11 -10.84 3.46
N LEU A 94 25.57 -10.03 4.37
CA LEU A 94 26.29 -9.56 5.57
C LEU A 94 26.67 -10.70 6.51
N LYS A 95 25.96 -11.84 6.47
CA LYS A 95 26.26 -13.00 7.32
C LYS A 95 27.63 -13.61 7.05
N GLU A 96 28.13 -13.49 5.82
CA GLU A 96 29.44 -14.02 5.41
C GLU A 96 30.57 -13.37 6.23
N ILE A 97 30.40 -12.09 6.61
CA ILE A 97 31.34 -11.35 7.46
C ILE A 97 31.35 -11.92 8.87
N ILE A 98 30.17 -12.26 9.40
CA ILE A 98 30.04 -12.89 10.72
C ILE A 98 30.71 -14.27 10.72
N TRP A 99 30.44 -15.09 9.70
CA TRP A 99 31.05 -16.42 9.57
C TRP A 99 32.58 -16.36 9.49
N ALA A 100 33.13 -15.46 8.67
CA ALA A 100 34.57 -15.25 8.58
C ALA A 100 35.18 -14.86 9.94
N SER A 101 34.50 -13.98 10.71
CA SER A 101 34.96 -13.62 12.05
C SER A 101 34.90 -14.78 13.05
N LEU A 102 33.91 -15.67 12.95
CA LEU A 102 33.84 -16.87 13.80
C LEU A 102 34.94 -17.87 13.45
N GLU A 103 35.20 -18.06 12.16
CA GLU A 103 36.26 -18.95 11.67
C GLU A 103 37.65 -18.44 12.10
N GLU A 104 37.92 -17.15 11.97
CA GLU A 104 39.19 -16.54 12.43
C GLU A 104 39.38 -16.73 13.94
N ALA A 105 38.35 -16.48 14.75
CA ALA A 105 38.44 -16.67 16.18
C ALA A 105 38.66 -18.15 16.57
N TYR A 106 38.02 -19.07 15.85
CA TYR A 106 38.17 -20.50 16.04
C TYR A 106 39.62 -21.00 15.84
N GLN A 107 40.40 -20.38 14.94
CA GLN A 107 41.81 -20.77 14.72
C GLN A 107 42.68 -20.64 15.98
N SER A 108 42.25 -19.84 16.95
CA SER A 108 42.98 -19.59 18.20
C SER A 108 42.51 -20.45 19.39
N THR A 109 41.58 -21.39 19.19
CA THR A 109 40.99 -22.21 20.25
C THR A 109 41.31 -23.70 20.08
N SER A 110 41.01 -24.49 21.12
CA SER A 110 41.07 -25.96 21.07
C SER A 110 39.73 -26.62 20.74
N TYR A 111 38.72 -25.83 20.36
CA TYR A 111 37.41 -26.34 19.95
C TYR A 111 37.51 -27.21 18.70
N SER A 112 36.59 -28.17 18.59
CA SER A 112 36.42 -29.03 17.42
C SER A 112 35.59 -28.35 16.33
N SER A 113 35.66 -28.90 15.11
CA SER A 113 34.84 -28.45 13.99
C SER A 113 33.34 -28.58 14.25
N LYS A 114 32.92 -29.45 15.18
CA LYS A 114 31.51 -29.57 15.59
C LYS A 114 31.05 -28.31 16.33
N GLU A 115 31.89 -27.73 17.17
CA GLU A 115 31.56 -26.51 17.92
C GLU A 115 31.55 -25.28 16.99
N LEU A 116 32.46 -25.22 16.02
CA LEU A 116 32.40 -24.21 14.95
C LEU A 116 31.10 -24.34 14.13
N LEU A 117 30.70 -25.56 13.75
CA LEU A 117 29.45 -25.78 13.03
C LEU A 117 28.23 -25.35 13.84
N GLN A 118 28.19 -25.67 15.13
CA GLN A 118 27.13 -25.20 16.03
C GLN A 118 27.11 -23.67 16.10
N ALA A 119 28.29 -23.04 16.14
CA ALA A 119 28.42 -21.59 16.16
C ALA A 119 27.85 -20.94 14.90
N ILE A 120 28.16 -21.48 13.72
CA ILE A 120 27.61 -21.06 12.43
C ILE A 120 26.07 -21.24 12.40
N GLN A 121 25.57 -22.37 12.91
CA GLN A 121 24.12 -22.62 12.98
C GLN A 121 23.37 -21.63 13.87
N HIS A 122 23.99 -21.12 14.94
CA HIS A 122 23.39 -20.06 15.75
C HIS A 122 23.25 -18.76 14.95
N VAL A 123 24.25 -18.40 14.13
CA VAL A 123 24.16 -17.24 13.23
C VAL A 123 23.05 -17.44 12.20
N ASP A 124 22.97 -18.62 11.55
CA ASP A 124 21.94 -18.89 10.55
C ASP A 124 20.52 -18.79 11.13
N ARG A 125 20.29 -19.33 12.34
CA ARG A 125 18.99 -19.19 13.01
C ARG A 125 18.65 -17.73 13.30
N LEU A 126 19.60 -16.98 13.85
CA LEU A 126 19.42 -15.56 14.16
C LEU A 126 19.08 -14.75 12.91
N PHE A 127 19.84 -14.93 11.82
CA PHE A 127 19.59 -14.28 10.54
C PHE A 127 18.25 -14.71 9.92
N GLY A 128 17.87 -15.98 10.05
CA GLY A 128 16.57 -16.47 9.58
C GLY A 128 15.40 -15.71 10.20
N TYR A 129 15.39 -15.57 11.53
CA TYR A 129 14.35 -14.80 12.23
C TYR A 129 14.42 -13.30 11.97
N LEU A 130 15.64 -12.75 11.86
CA LEU A 130 15.85 -11.35 11.51
C LEU A 130 15.24 -11.03 10.14
N VAL A 131 15.55 -11.84 9.13
CA VAL A 131 15.06 -11.67 7.76
C VAL A 131 13.54 -11.85 7.68
N GLU A 132 12.98 -12.81 8.43
CA GLU A 132 11.53 -12.97 8.53
C GLU A 132 10.87 -11.68 9.08
N GLY A 133 11.40 -11.10 10.16
CA GLY A 133 10.92 -9.83 10.70
C GLY A 133 11.01 -8.67 9.69
N ILE A 134 12.12 -8.57 8.96
CA ILE A 134 12.33 -7.57 7.91
C ILE A 134 11.31 -7.76 6.77
N ASN A 135 11.10 -8.98 6.30
CA ASN A 135 10.13 -9.29 5.25
C ASN A 135 8.71 -8.89 5.66
N GLN A 136 8.32 -9.15 6.91
CA GLN A 136 7.02 -8.71 7.43
C GLN A 136 6.87 -7.19 7.43
N ALA A 137 7.93 -6.45 7.76
CA ALA A 137 7.92 -4.99 7.66
C ALA A 137 7.67 -4.53 6.22
N VAL A 138 8.33 -5.17 5.26
CA VAL A 138 8.22 -4.83 3.83
C VAL A 138 6.81 -5.11 3.33
N MET A 139 6.27 -6.29 3.61
CA MET A 139 4.90 -6.65 3.23
C MET A 139 3.87 -5.68 3.85
N GLU A 140 4.09 -5.22 5.08
CA GLU A 140 3.19 -4.24 5.71
C GLU A 140 3.22 -2.89 4.99
N VAL A 141 4.40 -2.41 4.60
CA VAL A 141 4.58 -1.16 3.86
C VAL A 141 3.98 -1.26 2.46
N GLU A 142 4.24 -2.35 1.74
CA GLU A 142 3.68 -2.59 0.41
C GLU A 142 2.15 -2.69 0.45
N ARG A 143 1.59 -3.43 1.42
CA ARG A 143 0.14 -3.53 1.59
C ARG A 143 -0.49 -2.16 1.84
N LYS A 144 0.13 -1.33 2.70
CA LYS A 144 -0.34 0.04 2.97
C LYS A 144 -0.27 0.91 1.71
N LYS A 145 0.82 0.83 0.93
CA LYS A 145 0.95 1.54 -0.36
C LYS A 145 -0.15 1.11 -1.33
N THR A 146 -0.36 -0.19 -1.53
CA THR A 146 -1.41 -0.72 -2.43
C THR A 146 -2.80 -0.30 -2.02
N ASN A 147 -3.14 -0.37 -0.72
CA ASN A 147 -4.45 0.08 -0.22
C ASN A 147 -4.64 1.60 -0.40
N THR A 148 -3.58 2.39 -0.21
CA THR A 148 -3.61 3.84 -0.43
C THR A 148 -3.79 4.17 -1.91
N ILE A 149 -3.09 3.46 -2.80
CA ILE A 149 -3.23 3.64 -4.25
C ILE A 149 -4.64 3.24 -4.69
N ARG A 150 -5.17 2.10 -4.22
CA ARG A 150 -6.52 1.64 -4.53
C ARG A 150 -7.58 2.64 -4.07
N SER A 151 -7.49 3.12 -2.83
CA SER A 151 -8.42 4.12 -2.31
C SER A 151 -8.33 5.47 -3.04
N LYS A 152 -7.11 5.94 -3.37
CA LYS A 152 -6.93 7.15 -4.19
C LYS A 152 -7.50 6.98 -5.59
N TYR A 153 -7.27 5.83 -6.22
CA TYR A 153 -7.81 5.50 -7.54
C TYR A 153 -9.34 5.54 -7.52
N LEU A 154 -9.97 4.90 -6.54
CA LEU A 154 -11.43 4.90 -6.40
C LEU A 154 -11.97 6.34 -6.24
N LYS A 155 -11.34 7.16 -5.40
CA LYS A 155 -11.72 8.58 -5.19
C LYS A 155 -11.54 9.47 -6.42
N LEU A 156 -10.49 9.26 -7.20
CA LEU A 156 -10.18 10.05 -8.40
C LEU A 156 -10.96 9.59 -9.64
N SER A 157 -11.57 8.40 -9.59
CA SER A 157 -12.10 7.75 -10.79
C SER A 157 -13.39 8.34 -11.35
N THR A 158 -14.08 9.24 -10.65
CA THR A 158 -15.32 9.88 -11.14
C THR A 158 -15.54 11.26 -10.47
N PRO A 159 -14.88 12.34 -10.93
CA PRO A 159 -15.11 13.67 -10.36
C PRO A 159 -16.46 14.23 -10.80
N ILE A 160 -17.21 14.88 -9.89
CA ILE A 160 -18.33 15.73 -10.27
C ILE A 160 -17.78 17.04 -10.85
N VAL A 161 -18.15 17.34 -12.09
CA VAL A 161 -17.64 18.50 -12.83
C VAL A 161 -18.77 19.52 -13.01
N PRO A 162 -18.71 20.70 -12.35
CA PRO A 162 -19.63 21.79 -12.63
C PRO A 162 -19.47 22.27 -14.07
N ILE A 163 -20.58 22.41 -14.80
CA ILE A 163 -20.57 22.83 -16.21
C ILE A 163 -21.34 24.11 -16.49
N MET A 164 -22.22 24.52 -15.57
CA MET A 164 -22.94 25.80 -15.56
C MET A 164 -23.46 26.06 -14.14
N ASP A 165 -24.01 27.24 -13.90
CA ASP A 165 -24.61 27.59 -12.60
C ASP A 165 -25.65 26.55 -12.21
N HIS A 166 -25.51 26.03 -10.99
CA HIS A 166 -26.36 24.99 -10.40
C HIS A 166 -26.43 23.65 -11.13
N VAL A 167 -25.58 23.38 -12.14
CA VAL A 167 -25.56 22.10 -12.87
C VAL A 167 -24.16 21.51 -12.94
N ALA A 168 -24.05 20.23 -12.58
CA ALA A 168 -22.83 19.45 -12.71
C ALA A 168 -23.03 18.13 -13.44
N VAL A 169 -21.94 17.54 -13.91
CA VAL A 169 -21.89 16.24 -14.58
C VAL A 169 -21.11 15.26 -13.74
N PHE A 170 -21.64 14.05 -13.61
CA PHE A 170 -21.02 12.90 -12.96
C PHE A 170 -20.89 11.74 -13.97
N PRO A 171 -19.71 11.58 -14.61
CA PRO A 171 -19.48 10.48 -15.54
C PRO A 171 -19.13 9.20 -14.78
N ILE A 172 -19.91 8.14 -14.98
CA ILE A 172 -19.63 6.81 -14.41
C ILE A 172 -18.91 5.95 -15.46
N ILE A 173 -17.69 5.51 -15.15
CA ILE A 173 -16.81 4.79 -16.09
C ILE A 173 -16.40 3.43 -15.51
N GLY A 174 -16.53 2.38 -16.32
CA GLY A 174 -16.01 1.04 -16.04
C GLY A 174 -16.98 0.13 -15.30
N GLU A 175 -16.45 -0.95 -14.73
CA GLU A 175 -17.22 -1.92 -13.96
C GLU A 175 -17.52 -1.40 -12.55
N LEU A 176 -18.74 -1.67 -12.07
CA LEU A 176 -19.23 -1.21 -10.77
C LEU A 176 -19.43 -2.45 -9.90
N ASP A 177 -18.45 -2.75 -9.06
CA ASP A 177 -18.59 -3.75 -8.00
C ASP A 177 -19.19 -3.12 -6.73
N GLU A 178 -19.52 -3.96 -5.74
CA GLU A 178 -20.12 -3.55 -4.47
C GLU A 178 -19.29 -2.47 -3.75
N MET A 179 -17.98 -2.71 -3.60
CA MET A 179 -17.06 -1.79 -2.91
C MET A 179 -17.00 -0.42 -3.61
N ARG A 180 -16.94 -0.42 -4.95
CA ARG A 180 -16.85 0.80 -5.74
C ARG A 180 -18.17 1.56 -5.73
N SER A 181 -19.31 0.86 -5.71
CA SER A 181 -20.64 1.46 -5.66
C SER A 181 -20.85 2.26 -4.36
N GLU A 182 -20.45 1.71 -3.21
CA GLU A 182 -20.55 2.43 -1.93
C GLU A 182 -19.69 3.69 -1.89
N ILE A 183 -18.44 3.60 -2.35
CA ILE A 183 -17.52 4.74 -2.40
C ILE A 183 -18.06 5.83 -3.35
N ILE A 184 -18.63 5.44 -4.49
CA ILE A 184 -19.27 6.35 -5.43
C ILE A 184 -20.43 7.09 -4.75
N ILE A 185 -21.30 6.40 -4.02
CA ILE A 185 -22.43 7.04 -3.33
C ILE A 185 -21.91 8.07 -2.32
N GLU A 186 -21.02 7.65 -1.42
CA GLU A 186 -20.51 8.52 -0.34
C GLU A 186 -19.83 9.76 -0.90
N GLU A 187 -18.95 9.58 -1.89
CA GLU A 187 -18.20 10.68 -2.49
C GLU A 187 -19.09 11.58 -3.34
N THR A 188 -20.08 11.02 -4.05
CA THR A 188 -21.03 11.82 -4.84
C THR A 188 -21.83 12.72 -3.92
N LEU A 189 -22.45 12.18 -2.86
CA LEU A 189 -23.25 12.96 -1.91
C LEU A 189 -22.41 14.03 -1.19
N LYS A 190 -21.17 13.70 -0.87
CA LYS A 190 -20.23 14.66 -0.29
C LYS A 190 -19.85 15.77 -1.28
N GLN A 191 -19.58 15.46 -2.54
CA GLN A 191 -19.25 16.48 -3.54
C GLN A 191 -20.47 17.34 -3.84
N THR A 192 -21.65 16.76 -4.03
CA THR A 192 -22.89 17.51 -4.30
C THR A 192 -23.34 18.39 -3.14
N SER A 193 -22.98 18.09 -1.90
CA SER A 193 -23.27 18.98 -0.75
C SER A 193 -22.28 20.13 -0.64
N ASN A 194 -21.06 19.98 -1.15
CA ASN A 194 -20.07 21.05 -1.20
C ASN A 194 -20.21 21.94 -2.44
N LEU A 195 -20.84 21.43 -3.49
CA LEU A 195 -21.15 22.15 -4.72
C LEU A 195 -22.58 22.69 -4.60
N ASP A 196 -22.78 23.99 -4.82
CA ASP A 196 -24.12 24.61 -4.80
C ASP A 196 -24.91 24.27 -6.07
N ILE A 197 -25.29 22.99 -6.22
CA ILE A 197 -25.96 22.46 -7.42
C ILE A 197 -27.40 22.04 -7.16
N GLU A 198 -28.27 22.34 -8.11
CA GLU A 198 -29.65 21.88 -8.15
C GLU A 198 -29.82 20.65 -9.05
N TRP A 199 -28.92 20.47 -10.03
CA TRP A 199 -29.02 19.42 -11.04
C TRP A 199 -27.71 18.64 -11.18
N LEU A 200 -27.82 17.32 -11.20
CA LEU A 200 -26.70 16.41 -11.45
C LEU A 200 -26.98 15.54 -12.66
N ILE A 201 -26.22 15.74 -13.74
CA ILE A 201 -26.28 14.89 -14.93
C ILE A 201 -25.40 13.66 -14.70
N ILE A 202 -25.98 12.48 -14.59
CA ILE A 202 -25.27 11.22 -14.40
C ILE A 202 -25.12 10.53 -15.76
N ASP A 203 -23.89 10.47 -16.27
CA ASP A 203 -23.61 9.84 -17.57
C ASP A 203 -23.18 8.39 -17.42
N LEU A 204 -23.99 7.48 -17.97
CA LEU A 204 -23.83 6.03 -17.89
C LEU A 204 -23.22 5.44 -19.18
N SER A 205 -22.75 6.31 -20.09
CA SER A 205 -22.21 5.89 -21.38
C SER A 205 -21.01 4.93 -21.27
N GLY A 206 -20.21 5.09 -20.21
CA GLY A 206 -19.03 4.27 -19.90
C GLY A 206 -19.28 3.05 -19.01
N VAL A 207 -20.53 2.74 -18.67
CA VAL A 207 -20.91 1.57 -17.86
C VAL A 207 -21.24 0.41 -18.79
N TYR A 208 -20.51 -0.70 -18.73
CA TYR A 208 -20.68 -1.83 -19.67
C TYR A 208 -21.47 -3.00 -19.09
N ASP A 209 -21.35 -3.24 -17.79
CA ASP A 209 -22.06 -4.30 -17.10
C ASP A 209 -22.79 -3.78 -15.87
N VAL A 210 -23.93 -4.40 -15.57
CA VAL A 210 -24.82 -4.03 -14.49
C VAL A 210 -25.40 -5.29 -13.87
N ASP A 211 -25.19 -5.41 -12.56
CA ASP A 211 -25.72 -6.45 -11.70
C ASP A 211 -26.78 -5.89 -10.73
N ASP A 212 -27.41 -6.79 -9.97
CA ASP A 212 -28.45 -6.41 -8.99
C ASP A 212 -27.90 -5.49 -7.89
N LEU A 213 -26.62 -5.63 -7.52
CA LEU A 213 -25.98 -4.82 -6.48
C LEU A 213 -25.76 -3.38 -6.93
N PHE A 214 -25.35 -3.18 -8.18
CA PHE A 214 -25.25 -1.85 -8.78
C PHE A 214 -26.60 -1.17 -8.79
N ILE A 215 -27.66 -1.86 -9.25
CA ILE A 215 -29.01 -1.26 -9.33
C ILE A 215 -29.51 -0.81 -7.96
N GLN A 216 -29.35 -1.64 -6.93
CA GLN A 216 -29.72 -1.28 -5.56
C GLN A 216 -28.94 -0.07 -5.06
N SER A 217 -27.63 -0.05 -5.29
CA SER A 217 -26.74 1.04 -4.90
C SER A 217 -27.08 2.34 -5.65
N PHE A 218 -27.37 2.23 -6.94
CA PHE A 218 -27.75 3.35 -7.79
C PHE A 218 -29.10 3.96 -7.38
N ASN A 219 -30.10 3.14 -7.05
CA ASN A 219 -31.37 3.64 -6.52
C ASN A 219 -31.18 4.40 -5.20
N ARG A 220 -30.34 3.88 -4.29
CA ARG A 220 -29.99 4.61 -3.05
C ARG A 220 -29.33 5.95 -3.33
N LEU A 221 -28.47 6.04 -4.35
CA LEU A 221 -27.89 7.31 -4.79
C LEU A 221 -28.97 8.31 -5.23
N LEU A 222 -29.87 7.88 -6.12
CA LEU A 222 -30.94 8.74 -6.65
C LEU A 222 -31.87 9.24 -5.55
N GLU A 223 -32.27 8.36 -4.63
CA GLU A 223 -33.07 8.71 -3.46
C GLU A 223 -32.35 9.71 -2.55
N SER A 224 -31.06 9.48 -2.29
CA SER A 224 -30.24 10.36 -1.44
C SER A 224 -30.05 11.74 -2.05
N LEU A 225 -29.81 11.83 -3.37
CA LEU A 225 -29.72 13.10 -4.09
C LEU A 225 -31.01 13.91 -3.96
N LYS A 226 -32.16 13.25 -4.09
CA LYS A 226 -33.47 13.89 -3.93
C LYS A 226 -33.68 14.44 -2.51
N ILE A 227 -33.24 13.72 -1.48
CA ILE A 227 -33.29 14.19 -0.09
C ILE A 227 -32.41 15.44 0.08
N LEU A 228 -31.26 15.51 -0.61
CA LEU A 228 -30.38 16.68 -0.62
C LEU A 228 -30.91 17.84 -1.48
N GLY A 229 -32.06 17.69 -2.15
CA GLY A 229 -32.62 18.70 -3.04
C GLY A 229 -31.96 18.76 -4.43
N VAL A 230 -31.15 17.76 -4.78
CA VAL A 230 -30.48 17.67 -6.08
C VAL A 230 -31.31 16.80 -7.02
N SER A 231 -31.62 17.32 -8.20
CA SER A 231 -32.41 16.66 -9.23
C SER A 231 -31.52 15.89 -10.23
N PRO A 232 -31.54 14.55 -10.23
CA PRO A 232 -30.73 13.75 -11.15
C PRO A 232 -31.29 13.73 -12.58
N VAL A 233 -30.39 13.80 -13.57
CA VAL A 233 -30.67 13.62 -15.01
C VAL A 233 -29.77 12.52 -15.56
N LEU A 234 -30.35 11.40 -15.99
CA LEU A 234 -29.61 10.26 -16.52
C LEU A 234 -29.34 10.43 -18.03
N THR A 235 -28.11 10.12 -18.44
CA THR A 235 -27.71 10.05 -19.86
C THR A 235 -26.92 8.80 -20.18
N GLY A 236 -26.72 8.50 -21.47
CA GLY A 236 -25.85 7.39 -21.87
C GLY A 236 -26.43 5.99 -21.65
N MET A 237 -27.74 5.89 -21.36
CA MET A 237 -28.45 4.61 -21.21
C MET A 237 -28.55 3.89 -22.54
N ARG A 238 -27.72 2.86 -22.75
CA ARG A 238 -27.79 1.99 -23.93
C ARG A 238 -29.02 1.05 -23.86
N PRO A 239 -29.54 0.57 -25.00
CA PRO A 239 -30.73 -0.30 -25.02
C PRO A 239 -30.60 -1.59 -24.19
N ASP A 240 -29.40 -2.20 -24.15
CA ASP A 240 -29.13 -3.39 -23.35
C ASP A 240 -29.14 -3.09 -21.84
N LEU A 241 -28.59 -1.93 -21.47
CA LEU A 241 -28.54 -1.43 -20.10
C LEU A 241 -29.94 -1.09 -19.59
N SER A 242 -30.76 -0.41 -20.40
CA SER A 242 -32.12 -0.05 -20.02
C SER A 242 -33.01 -1.29 -19.80
N MET A 243 -32.90 -2.30 -20.65
CA MET A 243 -33.66 -3.55 -20.49
C MET A 243 -33.28 -4.31 -19.21
N ARG A 244 -31.99 -4.33 -18.84
CA ARG A 244 -31.53 -4.94 -17.59
C ARG A 244 -31.97 -4.14 -16.37
N ALA A 245 -31.77 -2.83 -16.39
CA ALA A 245 -32.17 -1.92 -15.34
C ALA A 245 -33.68 -2.06 -14.99
N VAL A 246 -34.54 -2.12 -16.00
CA VAL A 246 -35.99 -2.32 -15.81
C VAL A 246 -36.29 -3.67 -15.15
N LYS A 247 -35.64 -4.76 -15.59
CA LYS A 247 -35.83 -6.10 -14.99
C LYS A 247 -35.41 -6.15 -13.52
N MET A 248 -34.39 -5.38 -13.16
CA MET A 248 -33.79 -5.33 -11.83
C MET A 248 -34.43 -4.28 -10.91
N GLY A 249 -35.50 -3.61 -11.36
CA GLY A 249 -36.31 -2.74 -10.52
C GLY A 249 -36.07 -1.23 -10.68
N MET A 250 -35.28 -0.78 -11.66
CA MET A 250 -35.32 0.63 -12.10
C MET A 250 -36.58 0.88 -12.94
N THR A 251 -37.71 1.03 -12.28
CA THR A 251 -39.02 1.20 -12.92
C THR A 251 -39.63 2.59 -12.70
N ASN A 252 -38.96 3.45 -11.92
CA ASN A 252 -39.56 4.69 -11.39
C ASN A 252 -39.48 5.94 -12.28
N VAL A 253 -39.28 5.79 -13.60
CA VAL A 253 -39.41 6.92 -14.55
C VAL A 253 -40.80 7.57 -14.44
N THR A 254 -41.83 6.79 -14.07
CA THR A 254 -43.21 7.27 -13.86
C THR A 254 -43.43 8.12 -12.61
N ASN A 255 -42.57 8.01 -11.59
CA ASN A 255 -42.71 8.76 -10.31
C ASN A 255 -41.90 10.07 -10.28
N GLN A 256 -41.36 10.51 -11.42
CA GLN A 256 -40.51 11.71 -11.54
C GLN A 256 -39.28 11.71 -10.60
N GLU A 257 -38.76 10.54 -10.23
CA GLU A 257 -37.58 10.46 -9.35
C GLU A 257 -36.29 10.96 -10.01
N TYR A 258 -36.22 10.86 -11.34
CA TYR A 258 -35.12 11.35 -12.17
C TYR A 258 -35.61 11.61 -13.59
N GLN A 259 -34.91 12.50 -14.31
CA GLN A 259 -35.15 12.69 -15.75
C GLN A 259 -34.17 11.85 -16.57
N THR A 260 -34.51 11.55 -17.82
CA THR A 260 -33.60 10.85 -18.75
C THR A 260 -33.49 11.62 -20.05
N LYS A 261 -32.27 11.74 -20.58
CA LYS A 261 -31.98 12.24 -21.93
C LYS A 261 -31.12 11.23 -22.66
N SER A 262 -31.22 11.19 -23.99
CA SER A 262 -30.48 10.18 -24.77
C SER A 262 -28.96 10.39 -24.77
N SER A 263 -28.50 11.61 -24.49
CA SER A 263 -27.08 11.97 -24.45
C SER A 263 -26.84 13.15 -23.51
N LEU A 264 -25.59 13.27 -23.05
CA LEU A 264 -25.12 14.43 -22.30
C LEU A 264 -25.42 15.74 -23.04
N LYS A 265 -25.24 15.77 -24.37
CA LYS A 265 -25.57 16.93 -25.21
C LYS A 265 -27.04 17.36 -25.06
N GLN A 266 -27.98 16.42 -25.11
CA GLN A 266 -29.40 16.73 -24.95
C GLN A 266 -29.75 17.21 -23.53
N ALA A 267 -29.06 16.70 -22.50
CA ALA A 267 -29.23 17.19 -21.15
C ALA A 267 -28.73 18.64 -21.00
N VAL A 268 -27.57 18.96 -21.57
CA VAL A 268 -27.05 20.34 -21.58
C VAL A 268 -27.96 21.28 -22.35
N GLU A 269 -28.46 20.88 -23.52
CA GLU A 269 -29.39 21.69 -24.33
C GLU A 269 -30.72 21.99 -23.61
N MET A 270 -31.17 21.09 -22.73
CA MET A 270 -32.37 21.32 -21.91
C MET A 270 -32.20 22.55 -21.02
N PHE A 271 -31.11 22.63 -20.27
CA PHE A 271 -30.84 23.75 -19.35
C PHE A 271 -30.60 25.07 -20.09
N LEU A 272 -29.94 25.02 -21.25
CA LEU A 272 -29.73 26.21 -22.08
C LEU A 272 -31.07 26.79 -22.59
N ARG A 273 -32.05 25.96 -22.92
CA ARG A 273 -33.37 26.42 -23.37
C ARG A 273 -34.18 27.05 -22.24
N ASP A 274 -34.11 26.49 -21.04
CA ASP A 274 -34.85 27.01 -19.88
C ASP A 274 -34.34 28.41 -19.46
N GLN A 275 -33.02 28.66 -19.53
CA GLN A 275 -32.48 29.99 -19.27
C GLN A 275 -32.92 31.06 -20.29
N HIS A 276 -33.19 30.66 -21.54
CA HIS A 276 -33.71 31.57 -22.57
C HIS A 276 -35.20 31.88 -22.40
N ASN A 277 -35.97 31.03 -21.72
CA ASN A 277 -37.39 31.23 -21.48
C ASN A 277 -37.69 32.08 -20.23
N HIS A 278 -36.67 32.46 -19.45
CA HIS A 278 -36.79 33.28 -18.23
C HIS A 278 -36.08 34.65 -18.35
N LYS A 279 -35.74 35.08 -19.57
CA LYS A 279 -35.34 36.45 -19.90
C LYS A 279 -36.43 37.12 -20.73
#